data_AF-A0AAV8YSN5-F1
#
_entry.id   AF-A0AAV8YSN5-F1
#
_cell.length_a   1.000
_cell.length_b   1.000
_cell.length_c   1.000
_cell.angle_alpha   90.00
_cell.angle_beta   90.00
_cell.angle_gamma   90.00
#
_symmetry.space_group_name_H-M   'P 1'
#
loop_
_entity.id
_entity.type
_entity.pdbx_description
1 polymer ?
#
loop_
_entity_poly.entity_id
_entity_poly.type
_entity_poly.pdbx_seq_one_letter_code
_entity_poly.pdbx_strand_id
1 'polypeptide(L)'
;MRGVCCGSNDSGQATYYPHETDCGKFYECNFGRPILFVCPEGLYFDPILNTCNWNVDCGNLSTSTVVPRTTPSSVILTKLIQNDSVILP
;
A
#
# COMPACT_ATOMS: atom_id res chain seq x y z
N MET A 1 1.65 -0.93 18.51
CA MET A 1 2.24 -0.41 17.27
C MET A 1 3.20 -1.47 16.76
N ARG A 2 2.86 -2.17 15.67
CA ARG A 2 3.80 -3.08 15.00
C ARG A 2 4.55 -2.24 13.97
N GLY A 3 5.86 -2.40 13.92
CA GLY A 3 6.74 -1.63 13.06
C GLY A 3 7.69 -2.59 12.35
N VAL A 4 8.00 -2.29 11.10
CA VAL A 4 8.92 -3.10 10.28
C VAL A 4 10.32 -2.98 10.83
N CYS A 5 10.84 -4.08 11.38
CA CYS A 5 12.21 -4.16 11.87
C CYS A 5 13.14 -4.56 10.72
N CYS A 6 13.88 -3.58 10.18
CA CYS A 6 14.98 -3.85 9.28
C CYS A 6 16.16 -4.43 10.08
N GLY A 7 16.28 -5.76 10.11
CA GLY A 7 17.42 -6.42 10.75
C GLY A 7 18.72 -6.04 10.05
N SER A 8 19.66 -5.45 10.79
CA SER A 8 21.01 -5.12 10.32
C SER A 8 21.85 -6.39 10.14
N ASN A 9 21.47 -7.26 9.20
CA ASN A 9 22.36 -8.36 8.82
C ASN A 9 23.45 -7.74 7.94
N ASP A 10 24.67 -7.69 8.49
CA ASP A 10 25.93 -7.22 7.93
C ASP A 10 26.33 -8.04 6.68
N SER A 11 25.52 -7.98 5.62
CA SER A 11 25.74 -8.72 4.38
C SER A 11 25.35 -7.93 3.14
N GLY A 12 25.01 -6.64 3.29
CA GLY A 12 24.73 -5.73 2.18
C GLY A 12 23.55 -6.15 1.29
N GLN A 13 22.72 -7.10 1.74
CA GLN A 13 21.58 -7.58 0.96
C GLN A 13 20.35 -6.74 1.25
N ALA A 14 19.79 -6.13 0.20
CA ALA A 14 18.50 -5.48 0.26
C ALA A 14 17.44 -6.51 0.68
N THR A 15 16.82 -6.28 1.85
CA THR A 15 15.77 -7.14 2.38
C THR A 15 14.43 -6.45 2.15
N TYR A 16 13.44 -7.22 1.72
CA TYR A 16 12.12 -6.71 1.40
C TYR A 16 11.07 -7.28 2.35
N TYR A 17 10.11 -6.46 2.77
CA TYR A 17 9.04 -6.85 3.68
C TYR A 17 7.67 -6.43 3.14
N PRO A 18 6.65 -7.30 3.20
CA PRO A 18 5.29 -6.94 2.83
C PRO A 18 4.73 -5.88 3.79
N HIS A 19 3.88 -4.99 3.28
CA HIS A 19 3.20 -4.02 4.13
C HIS A 19 2.06 -4.67 4.93
N GLU A 20 1.90 -4.26 6.18
CA GLU A 20 1.01 -4.94 7.14
C GLU A 20 -0.48 -4.87 6.78
N THR A 21 -0.88 -3.85 6.02
CA THR A 21 -2.29 -3.59 5.69
C THR A 21 -2.57 -3.47 4.19
N ASP A 22 -1.52 -3.47 3.35
CA ASP A 22 -1.65 -3.11 1.94
C ASP A 22 -0.77 -3.96 1.02
N CYS A 23 -1.34 -4.88 0.25
CA CYS A 23 -0.53 -5.72 -0.65
C CYS A 23 0.15 -4.98 -1.79
N GLY A 24 -0.38 -3.81 -2.14
CA GLY A 24 0.24 -2.96 -3.16
C GLY A 24 1.50 -2.28 -2.64
N LYS A 25 1.89 -2.49 -1.38
CA LYS A 25 3.00 -1.81 -0.74
C LYS A 25 3.98 -2.80 -0.12
N PHE A 26 5.24 -2.42 -0.12
CA PHE A 26 6.31 -3.17 0.53
C PHE A 26 7.39 -2.22 1.05
N TYR A 27 8.25 -2.73 1.91
CA TYR A 27 9.39 -1.99 2.44
C TYR A 27 10.69 -2.59 1.92
N GLU A 28 11.56 -1.75 1.36
CA GLU A 28 12.96 -2.10 1.13
C GLU A 28 13.77 -1.60 2.32
N CYS A 29 14.53 -2.49 2.96
CA CYS A 29 15.43 -2.12 4.02
C CYS A 29 16.78 -1.70 3.45
N ASN A 30 17.08 -0.41 3.54
CA ASN A 30 18.34 0.19 3.11
C ASN A 30 19.08 0.74 4.35
N PHE A 31 20.27 0.23 4.65
CA PHE A 31 21.04 0.58 5.86
C PHE A 31 20.24 0.55 7.17
N GLY A 32 19.38 -0.46 7.34
CA GLY A 32 18.53 -0.60 8.55
C GLY A 32 17.34 0.36 8.59
N ARG A 33 17.05 1.09 7.52
CA ARG A 33 15.85 1.95 7.39
C ARG A 33 14.86 1.33 6.41
N PRO A 34 13.59 1.14 6.80
CA PRO A 34 12.55 0.70 5.88
C PRO A 34 12.12 1.88 5.01
N ILE A 35 12.26 1.73 3.70
CA ILE A 35 11.77 2.65 2.69
C ILE A 35 10.52 2.04 2.08
N LEU A 36 9.40 2.77 2.13
CA LEU A 36 8.12 2.31 1.59
C LEU A 36 8.13 2.44 0.06
N PHE A 37 7.81 1.35 -0.62
CA PHE A 37 7.59 1.25 -2.06
C PHE A 37 6.17 0.79 -2.36
N VAL A 38 5.69 1.17 -3.54
CA VAL A 38 4.35 0.84 -4.03
C VAL A 38 4.50 0.10 -5.36
N CYS A 39 3.87 -1.05 -5.47
CA CYS A 39 3.80 -1.80 -6.71
C CYS A 39 2.91 -1.07 -7.74
N PRO A 40 3.18 -1.23 -9.04
CA PRO A 40 2.27 -0.78 -10.09
C PRO A 40 0.87 -1.38 -9.94
N GLU A 41 -0.12 -0.74 -10.56
CA GLU A 41 -1.51 -1.15 -10.43
C GLU A 41 -1.76 -2.59 -10.88
N GLY A 42 -2.54 -3.33 -10.09
CA GLY A 42 -2.83 -4.74 -10.33
C GLY A 42 -1.67 -5.68 -10.00
N LEU A 43 -0.55 -5.17 -9.48
CA LEU A 43 0.55 -5.96 -8.96
C LEU A 43 0.65 -5.82 -7.43
N TYR A 44 1.15 -6.88 -6.82
CA TYR A 44 1.28 -7.01 -5.37
C TYR A 44 2.66 -7.52 -5.03
N PHE A 45 3.17 -7.12 -3.87
CA PHE A 45 4.49 -7.58 -3.46
C PHE A 45 4.48 -9.07 -3.13
N ASP A 46 5.31 -9.82 -3.83
CA ASP A 46 5.54 -11.24 -3.63
C ASP A 46 6.79 -11.43 -2.75
N PRO A 47 6.65 -11.84 -1.48
CA PRO A 47 7.80 -12.04 -0.58
C PRO A 47 8.64 -13.28 -0.93
N ILE A 48 8.17 -14.13 -1.85
CA ILE A 48 8.95 -15.29 -2.32
C ILE A 48 9.88 -14.86 -3.45
N LEU A 49 9.38 -14.03 -4.36
CA LEU A 49 10.14 -13.52 -5.51
C LEU A 49 10.85 -12.18 -5.22
N ASN A 50 10.56 -11.54 -4.09
CA ASN A 50 11.00 -10.19 -3.72
C ASN A 50 10.70 -9.16 -4.82
N THR A 51 9.53 -9.25 -5.46
CA THR A 51 9.13 -8.37 -6.56
C THR A 51 7.62 -8.18 -6.64
N CYS A 52 7.17 -7.23 -7.44
CA CYS A 52 5.75 -7.03 -7.71
C CYS A 52 5.25 -8.06 -8.73
N ASN A 53 4.25 -8.84 -8.33
CA ASN A 53 3.67 -9.93 -9.10
C ASN A 53 2.13 -9.84 -9.06
N TRP A 54 1.47 -10.26 -10.14
CA TRP A 54 0.00 -10.21 -10.22
C TRP A 54 -0.66 -11.43 -9.56
N ASN A 55 0.07 -12.53 -9.43
CA ASN A 55 -0.40 -13.80 -8.86
C ASN A 55 0.09 -13.97 -7.41
N VAL A 56 -0.28 -13.03 -6.53
CA VAL A 56 0.06 -13.11 -5.10
C VAL A 56 -1.20 -13.32 -4.28
N ASP A 57 -1.16 -14.29 -3.37
CA ASP A 57 -2.20 -14.49 -2.37
C ASP A 57 -2.14 -13.39 -1.30
N CYS A 58 -2.90 -12.33 -1.55
CA CYS A 58 -2.97 -11.15 -0.71
C CYS A 58 -3.80 -11.32 0.58
N GLY A 59 -4.53 -12.43 0.72
CA GLY A 59 -5.42 -12.66 1.85
C GLY A 59 -6.50 -11.57 1.97
N ASN A 60 -6.57 -10.90 3.14
CA ASN A 60 -7.57 -9.88 3.45
C ASN A 60 -6.99 -8.44 3.48
N LEU A 61 -5.78 -8.24 2.94
CA LEU A 61 -5.17 -6.92 2.94
C LEU A 61 -5.83 -6.01 1.92
N SER A 62 -5.85 -4.70 2.21
CA SER A 62 -6.38 -3.73 1.26
C SER A 62 -5.44 -3.64 0.06
N THR A 63 -5.98 -3.48 -1.13
CA THR A 63 -5.15 -3.16 -2.30
C THR A 63 -5.28 -1.66 -2.50
N SER A 64 -4.23 -0.88 -2.25
CA SER A 64 -4.18 0.46 -2.86
C SER A 64 -3.99 0.26 -4.36
N THR A 65 -5.08 -0.10 -5.05
CA THR A 65 -5.26 0.27 -6.44
C THR A 65 -5.04 1.76 -6.44
N VAL A 66 -3.88 2.22 -6.91
CA VAL A 66 -3.67 3.66 -6.92
C VAL A 66 -4.84 4.24 -7.67
N VAL A 67 -5.35 3.67 -8.76
CA VAL A 67 -5.99 4.43 -9.83
C VAL A 67 -5.13 5.68 -10.06
N PRO A 68 -4.70 6.02 -11.28
CA PRO A 68 -4.59 7.42 -11.55
C PRO A 68 -6.01 7.97 -11.38
N ARG A 69 -6.38 8.35 -10.14
CA ARG A 69 -7.10 9.56 -9.89
C ARG A 69 -6.16 10.64 -10.39
N THR A 70 -6.06 10.73 -11.71
CA THR A 70 -6.44 11.95 -12.39
C THR A 70 -7.61 12.48 -11.59
N THR A 71 -7.29 13.30 -10.60
CA THR A 71 -8.16 14.40 -10.29
C THR A 71 -8.47 15.02 -11.65
N PRO A 72 -9.70 14.95 -12.19
CA PRO A 72 -10.23 16.23 -12.60
C PRO A 72 -10.15 17.07 -11.33
N SER A 73 -9.58 18.26 -11.42
CA SER A 73 -9.62 19.27 -10.35
C SER A 73 -11.07 19.70 -10.06
N SER A 74 -12.01 18.77 -9.87
CA SER A 74 -13.46 18.99 -9.91
C SER A 74 -14.24 18.25 -8.82
N VAL A 75 -13.60 17.71 -7.78
CA VAL A 75 -14.35 17.30 -6.56
C VAL A 75 -14.77 18.51 -5.70
N ILE A 76 -14.85 19.70 -6.31
CA ILE A 76 -15.41 20.94 -5.72
C ILE A 76 -16.62 21.42 -6.55
N LEU A 77 -17.52 20.54 -7.00
CA LEU A 77 -18.89 21.01 -7.33
C LEU A 77 -20.02 20.14 -6.78
N THR A 78 -19.79 18.88 -6.43
CA THR A 78 -20.84 18.05 -5.80
C THR A 78 -20.87 18.10 -4.28
N LYS A 79 -20.03 18.94 -3.64
CA LYS A 79 -20.09 19.21 -2.19
C LYS A 79 -21.28 20.08 -1.74
N LEU A 80 -22.29 20.27 -2.59
CA LEU A 80 -23.60 20.83 -2.23
C LEU A 80 -24.68 19.76 -1.96
N ILE A 81 -24.31 18.49 -1.73
CA ILE A 81 -25.28 17.46 -1.33
C ILE A 81 -24.76 16.54 -0.22
N GLN A 82 -24.04 17.08 0.76
CA GLN A 82 -24.00 16.46 2.09
C GLN A 82 -25.31 16.79 2.81
N ASN A 83 -26.42 16.19 2.37
CA ASN A 83 -27.65 16.18 3.13
C ASN A 83 -27.54 15.09 4.20
N ASP A 84 -26.85 15.43 5.28
CA ASP A 84 -26.89 14.70 6.53
C ASP A 84 -28.20 15.08 7.25
N SER A 85 -29.19 14.20 7.20
CA SER A 85 -30.37 14.24 8.09
C SER A 85 -31.02 12.86 8.10
N VAL A 86 -30.55 12.01 9.02
CA VAL A 86 -31.29 10.81 9.46
C VAL A 86 -32.44 11.29 10.34
N ILE A 87 -33.70 11.10 9.89
CA ILE A 87 -34.88 11.14 10.76
C ILE A 87 -35.51 9.75 10.76
N LEU A 88 -35.53 9.12 11.94
CA LEU A 88 -36.19 7.84 12.23
C LEU A 88 -37.71 8.07 12.40
N PRO A 89 -38.60 7.19 11.89
CA PRO A 89 -39.98 7.09 12.36
C PRO A 89 -40.07 6.31 13.69
#